data_AF-A0A4Y8C5I7-F1
#
_entry.id   AF-A0A4Y8C5I7-F1
#
_cell.length_a   1.000
_cell.length_b   1.000
_cell.length_c   1.000
_cell.angle_alpha   90.00
_cell.angle_beta   90.00
_cell.angle_gamma   90.00
#
_symmetry.space_group_name_H-M   'P 1'
#
loop_
_entity.id
_entity.type
_entity.pdbx_description
1 polymer ?
#
loop_
_entity_poly.entity_id
_entity_poly.type
_entity_poly.pdbx_seq_one_letter_code
_entity_poly.pdbx_strand_id
1 'polypeptide(L)'
;MRFSTKIKKEFSGKNVLLLQGPVGNFFHLLAIKMKKKQTKVFKLNFNGGDFFFYPSGTRCKCDEKDLENFYRDFFQSKKIDAILMYN
;
A
#
# COMPACT_ATOMS: atom_id res chain seq x y z
N MET A 1 -20.89 8.28 8.54
CA MET A 1 -20.64 6.94 7.96
C MET A 1 -19.54 6.23 8.77
N ARG A 2 -19.77 5.00 9.27
CA ARG A 2 -18.74 4.24 10.00
C ARG A 2 -17.57 3.91 9.05
N PHE A 3 -16.33 4.16 9.47
CA PHE A 3 -15.10 3.98 8.67
C PHE A 3 -15.01 2.60 7.98
N SER A 4 -15.42 1.55 8.68
CA SER A 4 -15.47 0.17 8.16
C SER A 4 -16.38 0.02 6.93
N THR A 5 -17.53 0.70 6.91
CA THR A 5 -18.46 0.69 5.78
C THR A 5 -17.85 1.37 4.57
N LYS A 6 -17.13 2.49 4.78
CA LYS A 6 -16.42 3.19 3.71
C LYS A 6 -15.36 2.29 3.07
N ILE A 7 -14.52 1.63 3.87
CA ILE A 7 -13.49 0.73 3.35
C ILE A 7 -14.10 -0.38 2.48
N LYS A 8 -15.18 -1.02 2.96
CA LYS A 8 -15.86 -2.06 2.18
C LYS A 8 -16.39 -1.52 0.85
N LYS A 9 -17.07 -0.37 0.88
CA LYS A 9 -17.66 0.24 -0.31
C LYS A 9 -16.60 0.59 -1.36
N GLU A 10 -15.50 1.21 -0.94
CA GLU A 10 -14.51 1.76 -1.86
C GLU A 10 -13.46 0.75 -2.33
N PHE A 11 -13.12 -0.26 -1.51
CA PHE A 11 -11.95 -1.11 -1.73
C PHE A 11 -12.21 -2.62 -1.73
N SER A 12 -13.43 -3.10 -1.49
CA SER A 12 -13.73 -4.54 -1.57
C SER A 12 -13.48 -5.04 -3.01
N GLY A 13 -12.75 -6.15 -3.15
CA GLY A 13 -12.40 -6.73 -4.44
C GLY A 13 -11.23 -6.04 -5.16
N LYS A 14 -10.67 -4.97 -4.59
CA LYS A 14 -9.56 -4.21 -5.20
C LYS A 14 -8.19 -4.63 -4.67
N ASN A 15 -7.19 -4.45 -5.52
CA ASN A 15 -5.77 -4.49 -5.24
C ASN A 15 -5.28 -3.07 -4.94
N VAL A 16 -5.04 -2.77 -3.66
CA VAL A 16 -4.68 -1.43 -3.19
C VAL A 16 -3.22 -1.38 -2.81
N LEU A 17 -2.50 -0.38 -3.32
CA LEU A 17 -1.14 -0.06 -2.92
C LEU A 17 -1.13 1.08 -1.89
N LEU A 18 -0.40 0.92 -0.79
CA LEU A 18 -0.14 1.96 0.20
C LEU A 18 1.21 2.64 -0.09
N LEU A 19 1.23 3.96 -0.29
CA LEU A 19 2.37 4.73 -0.78
C LEU A 19 2.20 6.24 -0.62
N GLN A 20 3.10 7.04 -0.06
CA GLN A 20 3.86 6.81 1.17
C GLN A 20 2.96 7.14 2.38
N GLY A 21 3.39 6.79 3.59
CA GLY A 21 2.60 6.97 4.81
C GLY A 21 3.40 7.59 5.93
N PRO A 22 2.72 8.04 7.01
CA PRO A 22 3.40 8.58 8.16
C PRO A 22 4.29 7.49 8.79
N VAL A 23 5.41 7.91 9.38
CA VAL A 23 6.26 7.02 10.17
C VAL A 23 5.43 6.46 11.32
N GLY A 24 5.25 5.14 11.36
CA GLY A 24 4.50 4.47 12.41
C GLY A 24 3.56 3.37 11.91
N ASN A 25 2.75 2.84 12.83
CA ASN A 25 1.87 1.70 12.60
C ASN A 25 0.62 2.01 11.77
N PHE A 26 0.41 3.25 11.32
CA PHE A 26 -0.83 3.66 10.65
C PHE A 26 -1.20 2.76 9.46
N PHE A 27 -0.30 2.61 8.50
CA PHE A 27 -0.55 1.77 7.33
C PHE A 27 -0.60 0.28 7.65
N HIS A 28 0.11 -0.17 8.69
CA HIS A 28 0.00 -1.55 9.15
C HIS A 28 -1.42 -1.84 9.67
N LEU A 29 -1.93 -0.98 10.54
CA LEU A 29 -3.28 -1.08 11.10
C LEU A 29 -4.36 -0.91 10.03
N LEU A 30 -4.16 0.01 9.07
CA LEU A 30 -5.07 0.20 7.95
C LEU A 30 -5.14 -1.04 7.06
N ALA A 31 -3.98 -1.61 6.69
CA ALA A 31 -3.91 -2.82 5.88
C ALA A 31 -4.64 -3.99 6.53
N ILE A 32 -4.50 -4.18 7.85
CA ILE A 32 -5.25 -5.22 8.59
C ILE A 32 -6.76 -5.02 8.44
N LYS A 33 -7.26 -3.79 8.57
CA LYS A 33 -8.69 -3.49 8.44
C LYS A 33 -9.21 -3.70 7.01
N MET A 34 -8.43 -3.33 6.00
CA MET A 34 -8.77 -3.50 4.59
C MET A 34 -8.79 -4.98 4.17
N LYS A 35 -7.79 -5.77 4.59
CA LYS A 35 -7.74 -7.22 4.33
C LYS A 35 -8.97 -7.96 4.85
N LYS A 36 -9.51 -7.56 6.01
CA LYS A 36 -10.78 -8.07 6.57
C LYS A 36 -12.02 -7.76 5.72
N LYS A 37 -11.90 -6.94 4.67
CA LYS A 37 -12.99 -6.50 3.77
C LYS A 37 -12.76 -6.91 2.31
N GLN A 38 -12.07 -8.03 2.09
CA GLN A 38 -11.80 -8.59 0.75
C GLN A 38 -10.96 -7.66 -0.13
N THR A 39 -10.12 -6.81 0.48
CA THR A 39 -9.16 -5.98 -0.24
C THR A 39 -7.79 -6.65 -0.20
N LYS A 40 -7.14 -6.79 -1.35
CA LYS A 40 -5.74 -7.20 -1.42
C LYS A 40 -4.87 -5.96 -1.22
N VAL A 41 -3.98 -5.98 -0.24
CA VAL A 41 -3.19 -4.79 0.12
C VAL A 41 -1.71 -5.04 -0.09
N PHE A 42 -1.08 -4.13 -0.82
CA PHE A 42 0.35 -4.04 -1.06
C PHE A 42 0.93 -2.81 -0.36
N LYS A 43 2.20 -2.87 0.03
CA LYS A 43 2.95 -1.74 0.58
C LYS A 43 4.31 -1.73 -0.07
N LEU A 44 4.74 -0.57 -0.55
CA LEU A 44 6.12 -0.32 -0.94
C LEU A 44 6.84 0.42 0.19
N ASN A 45 8.03 -0.06 0.54
CA ASN A 45 8.87 0.49 1.59
C ASN A 45 10.09 1.18 0.96
N PHE A 46 10.32 2.45 1.30
CA PHE A 46 11.42 3.24 0.74
C PHE A 46 12.60 3.42 1.69
N ASN A 47 12.39 3.24 3.00
CA ASN A 47 13.43 3.43 4.01
C ASN A 47 13.36 2.38 5.13
N GLY A 48 14.32 2.44 6.06
CA GLY A 48 14.39 1.53 7.20
C GLY A 48 13.21 1.66 8.16
N GLY A 49 12.67 2.87 8.34
CA GLY A 49 11.50 3.11 9.19
C GLY A 49 10.24 2.44 8.62
N ASP A 50 10.00 2.57 7.31
CA ASP A 50 8.96 1.85 6.59
C ASP A 50 9.06 0.34 6.82
N PHE A 51 10.27 -0.22 6.73
CA PHE A 51 10.48 -1.64 6.97
C PHE A 51 10.22 -2.03 8.43
N PHE A 52 10.61 -1.20 9.39
CA PHE A 52 10.36 -1.44 10.81
C PHE A 52 8.87 -1.50 11.14
N PHE A 53 8.07 -0.54 10.65
CA PHE A 53 6.63 -0.49 10.93
C PHE A 53 5.78 -1.37 10.00
N TYR A 54 6.32 -1.76 8.84
CA TYR A 54 5.63 -2.64 7.88
C TYR A 54 6.62 -3.66 7.27
N PRO A 55 7.02 -4.70 8.02
CA PRO A 55 8.08 -5.63 7.60
C PRO A 55 7.69 -6.51 6.41
N SER A 56 6.40 -6.72 6.16
CA SER A 56 5.88 -7.49 5.02
C SER A 56 5.77 -6.70 3.71
N GLY A 57 6.20 -5.44 3.70
CA GLY A 57 6.16 -4.57 2.52
C GLY A 57 7.27 -4.91 1.53
N THR A 58 7.00 -4.73 0.25
CA THR A 58 8.03 -4.89 -0.79
C THR A 58 8.99 -3.71 -0.68
N ARG A 59 10.29 -4.00 -0.57
CA ARG A 59 11.31 -2.96 -0.57
C ARG A 59 11.48 -2.40 -1.98
N CYS A 60 11.38 -1.09 -2.12
CA CYS A 60 11.79 -0.40 -3.32
C CYS A 60 13.32 -0.30 -3.32
N LYS A 61 13.98 -0.97 -4.27
CA LYS A 61 15.43 -0.93 -4.47
C LYS A 61 15.70 -0.54 -5.92
N CYS A 62 15.36 0.68 -6.29
CA CYS A 62 15.64 1.21 -7.61
C CYS A 62 16.34 2.55 -7.47
N ASP A 63 17.22 2.84 -8.43
CA ASP A 63 17.73 4.19 -8.61
C ASP A 63 16.59 5.11 -9.06
N GLU A 64 16.72 6.41 -8.83
CA GLU A 64 15.70 7.39 -9.24
C GLU A 64 15.36 7.32 -10.73
N LYS A 65 16.38 7.10 -11.57
CA LYS A 65 16.23 6.92 -13.03
C LYS A 65 15.35 5.72 -13.41
N ASP A 66 15.26 4.70 -12.56
CA ASP A 66 14.53 3.46 -12.81
C ASP A 66 13.18 3.44 -12.08
N LEU A 67 12.87 4.48 -11.31
CA LEU A 67 11.69 4.55 -10.45
C LEU A 67 10.39 4.46 -11.25
N GLU A 68 10.32 5.11 -12.42
CA GLU A 68 9.13 5.05 -13.28
C GLU A 68 8.88 3.62 -13.78
N ASN A 69 9.92 2.96 -14.29
CA ASN A 69 9.83 1.59 -14.78
C ASN A 69 9.44 0.64 -13.64
N PHE A 70 10.05 0.81 -12.46
CA PHE A 70 9.69 0.06 -11.27
C PHE A 70 8.20 0.19 -10.92
N TYR A 71 7.66 1.41 -10.91
CA TYR A 71 6.23 1.61 -10.65
C TYR A 71 5.36 0.96 -11.72
N ARG A 72 5.70 1.15 -12.99
CA ARG A 72 4.96 0.58 -14.12
C ARG A 72 4.87 -0.95 -13.99
N ASP A 73 6.00 -1.60 -13.77
CA ASP A 73 6.08 -3.05 -13.61
C ASP A 73 5.35 -3.53 -12.35
N PHE A 74 5.49 -2.81 -11.24
CA PHE A 74 4.80 -3.15 -10.00
C PHE A 74 3.27 -3.03 -10.15
N PHE A 75 2.79 -1.93 -10.74
CA PHE A 75 1.36 -1.67 -10.89
C PHE A 75 0.71 -2.69 -11.83
N GLN A 76 1.37 -2.99 -12.95
CA GLN A 76 0.89 -3.98 -13.91
C GLN A 76 0.92 -5.40 -13.33
N SER A 77 2.05 -5.83 -12.74
CA SER A 77 2.20 -7.19 -12.21
C SER A 77 1.27 -7.47 -11.03
N LYS A 78 0.96 -6.47 -10.20
CA LYS A 78 0.04 -6.60 -9.07
C LYS A 78 -1.41 -6.22 -9.40
N LYS A 79 -1.67 -5.74 -10.62
CA LYS A 79 -2.97 -5.25 -11.08
C LYS A 79 -3.55 -4.22 -10.10
N ILE A 80 -2.79 -3.18 -9.78
CA ILE A 80 -3.16 -2.18 -8.76
C ILE A 80 -4.35 -1.35 -9.28
N ASP A 81 -5.43 -1.33 -8.50
CA ASP A 81 -6.66 -0.59 -8.80
C ASP A 81 -6.71 0.78 -8.12
N ALA A 82 -5.99 0.94 -7.01
CA ALA A 82 -5.95 2.20 -6.26
C ALA A 82 -4.63 2.35 -5.51
N ILE A 83 -4.17 3.60 -5.41
CA ILE A 83 -3.02 4.00 -4.60
C ILE A 83 -3.55 4.88 -3.46
N LEU A 84 -3.16 4.55 -2.23
CA LEU A 84 -3.45 5.35 -1.05
C LEU A 84 -2.18 6.02 -0.56
N MET A 85 -2.19 7.35 -0.65
CA MET A 85 -1.11 8.22 -0.22
C MET A 85 -1.53 9.09 0.94
N TYR A 86 -0.59 9.30 1.88
CA TYR A 86 -0.75 10.17 3.02
C TYR A 86 0.45 11.12 3.04
N ASN A 87 0.17 12.43 2.98
CA ASN A 87 1.13 13.52 3.12
C ASN A 87 0.61 14.49 4.19
#